data_AF-A0A2N1WAS1-F1
#
_entry.id   AF-A0A2N1WAS1-F1
#
_cell.length_a   1.000
_cell.length_b   1.000
_cell.length_c   1.000
_cell.angle_alpha   90.00
_cell.angle_beta   90.00
_cell.angle_gamma   90.00
#
_symmetry.space_group_name_H-M   'P 1'
#
loop_
_entity.id
_entity.type
_entity.pdbx_description
1 polymer ?
#
loop_
_entity_poly.entity_id
_entity_poly.type
_entity_poly.pdbx_seq_one_letter_code
_entity_poly.pdbx_strand_id
1 'polypeptide(L)' 'GWAIRDEINRRQYDIPMLGMALSGPNTGGSQWFINLSPQPHLNGQYTIFGRVTGTYGPLKRVLQGDLIRTIRLAGQG' A
#
# COMPACT_ATOMS: atom_id res chain seq x y z
N GLY A 1 2.52 0.60 20.71
CA GLY A 1 2.31 0.40 19.26
C GLY A 1 3.57 -0.24 18.70
N TRP A 2 3.43 -1.21 17.80
CA TRP A 2 4.57 -1.77 17.08
C TRP A 2 4.86 -0.87 15.87
N ALA A 3 6.14 -0.54 15.66
CA ALA A 3 6.58 0.22 14.51
C ALA A 3 7.42 -0.68 13.60
N ILE A 4 7.15 -0.61 12.31
CA ILE A 4 7.91 -1.28 11.25
C ILE A 4 8.88 -0.26 10.68
N ARG A 5 10.15 -0.65 10.56
CA ARG A 5 11.18 0.16 9.92
C ARG A 5 10.88 0.29 8.43
N ASP A 6 11.28 1.41 7.85
CA ASP A 6 11.06 1.66 6.43
C ASP A 6 11.96 0.74 5.59
N GLU A 7 11.40 0.14 4.55
CA GLU A 7 12.12 -0.62 3.52
C GLU A 7 12.04 0.13 2.18
N ILE A 8 12.70 1.28 2.16
CA ILE A 8 12.75 2.14 0.98
C ILE A 8 13.40 1.41 -0.19
N ASN A 9 12.72 1.42 -1.33
CA ASN A 9 13.15 0.71 -2.53
C ASN A 9 13.04 1.59 -3.78
N ARG A 10 13.67 1.14 -4.87
CA ARG A 10 13.75 1.88 -6.15
C ARG A 10 12.50 1.70 -7.03
N ARG A 11 11.45 1.06 -6.53
CA ARG A 11 10.20 0.92 -7.30
C ARG A 11 9.49 2.27 -7.37
N GLN A 12 8.77 2.47 -8.46
CA GLN A 12 7.98 3.66 -8.67
C GLN A 12 6.53 3.38 -8.26
N TYR A 13 5.87 4.38 -7.68
CA TYR A 13 4.44 4.40 -7.42
C TYR A 13 3.66 4.62 -8.74
N ASP A 14 3.80 3.67 -9.66
CA ASP A 14 2.88 3.47 -10.78
C ASP A 14 1.56 2.86 -10.28
N ILE A 15 0.58 2.60 -11.14
CA ILE A 15 -0.70 2.02 -10.72
C ILE A 15 -0.67 0.49 -10.90
N PRO A 16 -1.26 -0.33 -10.01
CA PRO A 16 -1.73 -0.07 -8.64
C PRO A 16 -0.79 -0.67 -7.58
N MET A 17 0.04 0.15 -6.93
CA MET A 17 1.03 -0.31 -5.94
C MET A 17 0.48 -0.21 -4.50
N LEU A 18 0.91 -1.13 -3.64
CA LEU A 18 0.62 -1.13 -2.20
C LEU A 18 1.77 -0.46 -1.44
N GLY A 19 1.43 0.57 -0.68
CA GLY A 19 2.37 1.35 0.13
C GLY A 19 2.06 1.30 1.63
N MET A 20 3.09 1.28 2.47
CA MET A 20 2.95 1.43 3.93
C MET A 20 2.73 2.90 4.27
N ALA A 21 1.72 3.24 5.08
CA ALA A 21 1.50 4.62 5.52
C ALA A 21 2.46 4.98 6.67
N LEU A 22 2.96 6.22 6.65
CA LEU A 22 3.97 6.73 7.59
C LEU A 22 3.54 8.11 8.13
N SER A 23 3.87 8.37 9.39
CA SER A 23 3.78 9.68 10.07
C SER A 23 5.19 10.26 10.36
N GLY A 24 6.19 9.83 9.61
CA GLY A 24 7.61 10.10 9.80
C GLY A 24 8.47 8.86 9.54
N PRO A 25 9.81 8.98 9.49
CA PRO A 25 10.68 7.84 9.26
C PRO A 25 10.48 6.72 10.28
N ASN A 26 10.36 5.48 9.82
CA ASN A 26 10.20 4.27 10.62
C ASN A 26 8.97 4.28 11.55
N THR A 27 7.89 4.90 11.10
CA THR A 27 6.61 4.96 11.85
C THR A 27 5.53 4.06 11.24
N GLY A 28 5.90 3.20 10.29
CA GLY A 28 4.97 2.25 9.68
C GLY A 28 4.32 1.37 10.74
N GLY A 29 3.02 1.09 10.55
CA GLY A 29 2.24 0.27 11.47
C GLY A 29 1.40 -0.72 10.69
N SER A 30 0.09 -0.67 10.89
CA SER A 30 -0.88 -1.49 10.15
C SER A 30 -1.62 -0.74 9.05
N GLN A 31 -1.44 0.57 8.95
CA GLN A 31 -2.09 1.39 7.92
C GLN A 31 -1.31 1.31 6.61
N TRP A 32 -2.02 1.07 5.51
CA TRP A 32 -1.48 0.97 4.16
C TRP A 32 -2.45 1.59 3.15
N PHE A 33 -1.97 1.82 1.94
CA PHE A 33 -2.75 2.40 0.85
C PHE A 33 -2.49 1.68 -0.48
N ILE A 34 -3.42 1.86 -1.43
CA ILE A 34 -3.23 1.52 -2.85
C ILE A 34 -3.37 2.80 -3.66
N ASN A 35 -2.38 3.15 -4.47
CA ASN A 35 -2.50 4.31 -5.34
C ASN A 35 -3.27 3.97 -6.64
N LEU A 36 -4.24 4.82 -7.00
CA LEU A 36 -5.07 4.66 -8.19
C LEU A 36 -4.69 5.60 -9.35
N SER A 37 -3.64 6.39 -9.17
CA SER A 37 -2.96 7.22 -10.17
C SER A 37 -1.45 7.20 -9.89
N PRO A 38 -0.57 7.56 -10.84
CA PRO A 38 0.87 7.60 -10.58
C PRO A 38 1.17 8.65 -9.51
N GLN A 39 2.00 8.30 -8.52
CA GLN A 39 2.35 9.18 -7.39
C GLN A 39 3.87 9.33 -7.26
N PRO A 40 4.54 10.01 -8.21
CA PRO A 40 6.00 10.07 -8.25
C PRO A 40 6.62 10.73 -7.01
N HIS A 41 5.88 11.62 -6.33
CA HIS A 41 6.35 12.25 -5.10
C HIS A 41 6.44 11.28 -3.91
N LEU A 42 5.87 10.08 -3.99
CA LEU A 42 6.00 9.04 -2.95
C LEU A 42 7.23 8.15 -3.19
N ASN A 43 7.85 8.20 -4.37
CA ASN A 43 9.00 7.37 -4.73
C ASN A 43 10.18 7.61 -3.79
N GLY A 44 10.75 6.54 -3.24
CA GLY A 44 11.87 6.63 -2.30
C GLY A 44 11.52 7.20 -0.93
N GLN A 45 10.24 7.50 -0.66
CA GLN A 45 9.78 8.05 0.63
C GLN A 45 8.85 7.09 1.39
N TYR A 46 8.12 6.25 0.67
CA TYR A 46 7.22 5.26 1.25
C TYR A 46 7.60 3.85 0.80
N THR A 47 7.42 2.88 1.70
CA THR A 47 7.74 1.48 1.42
C THR A 47 6.68 0.88 0.50
N ILE A 48 7.07 0.54 -0.72
CA ILE A 48 6.27 -0.30 -1.62
C ILE A 48 6.48 -1.77 -1.24
N PHE A 49 5.44 -2.42 -0.72
CA PHE A 49 5.50 -3.83 -0.29
C PHE A 49 4.68 -4.79 -1.17
N GLY A 50 3.90 -4.28 -2.12
CA GLY A 50 3.11 -5.12 -3.01
C GLY A 50 2.54 -4.38 -4.20
N ARG A 51 1.80 -5.10 -5.04
CA ARG A 51 0.99 -4.55 -6.13
C ARG A 51 -0.28 -5.37 -6.28
N VAL A 52 -1.37 -4.74 -6.73
CA VAL A 52 -2.60 -5.50 -7.02
C VAL A 52 -2.37 -6.33 -8.28
N THR A 53 -2.74 -7.60 -8.21
CA THR A 53 -2.69 -8.53 -9.34
C THR A 53 -4.08 -8.66 -9.97
N GLY A 54 -4.13 -8.91 -11.28
CA GLY A 54 -5.39 -8.96 -12.02
C GLY A 54 -6.05 -7.59 -12.21
N THR A 55 -7.38 -7.58 -12.32
CA THR A 55 -8.14 -6.34 -12.57
C THR A 55 -8.30 -5.51 -11.30
N TYR A 56 -7.88 -4.24 -11.35
CA TYR A 56 -8.06 -3.29 -10.24
C TYR A 56 -9.29 -2.39 -10.38
N GLY A 57 -10.13 -2.62 -11.39
CA GLY A 57 -11.39 -1.89 -11.62
C GLY A 57 -12.31 -1.78 -10.38
N PRO A 58 -12.47 -2.82 -9.54
CA PRO A 58 -13.24 -2.73 -8.30
C PRO A 58 -12.75 -1.67 -7.31
N LEU A 59 -11.45 -1.36 -7.27
CA LEU A 59 -10.91 -0.35 -6.35
C LEU A 59 -11.46 1.04 -6.64
N LYS A 60 -11.82 1.33 -7.90
CA LYS A 60 -12.41 2.62 -8.31
C LYS A 60 -13.82 2.84 -7.75
N ARG A 61 -14.43 1.82 -7.15
CA ARG A 61 -15.78 1.89 -6.54
C ARG A 61 -15.76 1.98 -5.02
N VAL A 62 -14.58 1.92 -4.40
CA VAL A 62 -14.44 2.07 -2.94
C VAL A 62 -14.77 3.50 -2.56
N LEU A 63 -15.64 3.68 -1.57
CA LEU A 63 -16.04 4.97 -1.03
C LEU A 63 -15.41 5.21 0.33
N GLN A 64 -15.34 6.49 0.73
CA GLN A 64 -14.90 6.84 2.07
C GLN A 64 -15.82 6.19 3.12
N GLY A 65 -15.21 5.49 4.08
CA GLY A 65 -15.92 4.77 5.14
C GLY A 65 -16.25 3.31 4.81
N ASP A 66 -15.95 2.83 3.59
CA ASP A 66 -16.07 1.41 3.28
C ASP A 66 -15.18 0.57 4.19
N LEU A 67 -15.73 -0.54 4.68
CA LEU A 67 -15.05 -1.43 5.61
C LEU A 67 -14.38 -2.59 4.88
N ILE A 68 -13.09 -2.81 5.17
CA ILE A 68 -12.42 -4.06 4.82
C ILE A 68 -13.00 -5.15 5.73
N ARG A 69 -13.87 -6.00 5.17
CA ARG A 69 -14.55 -7.06 5.93
C ARG A 69 -13.62 -8.21 6.32
N THR A 70 -12.67 -8.54 5.46
CA THR A 70 -11.76 -9.66 5.67
C THR A 70 -10.49 -9.46 4.85
N ILE A 71 -9.34 -9.79 5.44
CA ILE A 71 -8.06 -9.99 4.73
C ILE A 71 -7.64 -11.43 5.00
N ARG A 72 -7.27 -12.17 3.95
CA ARG A 72 -6.75 -13.53 4.08
C ARG A 72 -5.40 -13.62 3.40
N LEU A 73 -4.47 -14.29 4.06
CA LEU A 73 -3.24 -14.74 3.42
C LEU A 73 -3.58 -16.07 2.74
N ALA A 74 -3.57 -16.09 1.42
CA ALA A 74 -3.51 -17.35 0.71
C ALA A 74 -2.08 -17.87 0.89
N GLY A 75 -1.92 -18.93 1.70
CA GLY A 75 -0.61 -19.54 1.92
C GLY A 75 0.04 -19.86 0.58
N GLN A 76 1.28 -19.43 0.40
CA GLN A 76 2.12 -20.00 -0.65
C GLN A 76 2.70 -21.28 -0.07
N GLY A 77 2.04 -22.40 -0.38
CA GLY A 77 2.73 -23.69 -0.44
C GLY A 77 3.53 -23.76 -1.73
#